data_AF-A0AAV7CP75-F1
#
_entry.id   AF-A0AAV7CP75-F1
#
_cell.length_a   1.000
_cell.length_b   1.000
_cell.length_c   1.000
_cell.angle_alpha   90.00
_cell.angle_beta   90.00
_cell.angle_gamma   90.00
#
_symmetry.space_group_name_H-M   'P 1'
#
loop_
_entity.id
_entity.type
_entity.pdbx_description
1 polymer ?
#
loop_
_entity_poly.entity_id
_entity_poly.type
_entity_poly.pdbx_seq_one_letter_code
_entity_poly.pdbx_strand_id
1 'polypeptide(L)'
;MENKRCFTNRFSDYKGSLLSGQSSDLGAPLILKTVERILEKLPAQGGQEGGLYGGLAGVAYMLYHVSQCPLFSAHRDKYLRRAGSIIESCVLYYDREQDRETRASFLLGGAGVYAVAAMIYKALGRADFTQVLDRFRALSDICVPLGFLECGSDELFVGRSGYLCAALVMKQRLGVEVLTPAQIRSICQAILESGKQYSRKKSKPFPLMYAYYGTEYLGAAHGLSSILQMLLCYQDYLKPADRDLVWQSVDFLVNQEQNCNWPPELGEVIERENELVHWCHGAPGIAYLFAKAYLLSKKPCYLDTCIRCGELTWQKGLLKKGPGICHGVAGSAYVFLLLYRLTGNSKYIYRAQRFAEFLSSDEFRIGSCSIESVYSLYEGLSGTVCFLIDLLQPNQAEFPLFNVFV
;
A
#
# COMPACT_ATOMS: atom_id res chain seq x y z
N MET A 1 -29.94 -1.79 -12.49
CA MET A 1 -29.73 -2.43 -11.18
C MET A 1 -28.80 -1.55 -10.36
N GLU A 2 -29.11 -1.34 -9.08
CA GLU A 2 -28.27 -0.56 -8.18
C GLU A 2 -26.95 -1.32 -7.93
N ASN A 3 -25.80 -0.66 -8.10
CA ASN A 3 -24.50 -1.30 -7.93
C ASN A 3 -24.33 -1.73 -6.46
N LYS A 4 -24.07 -3.03 -6.23
CA LYS A 4 -23.91 -3.59 -4.89
C LYS A 4 -22.55 -3.28 -4.26
N ARG A 5 -21.54 -2.92 -5.07
CA ARG A 5 -20.15 -2.71 -4.63
C ARG A 5 -19.83 -1.25 -4.29
N CYS A 6 -20.46 -0.30 -4.98
CA CYS A 6 -20.18 1.12 -4.80
C CYS A 6 -21.44 1.97 -4.70
N PHE A 7 -21.31 3.13 -4.09
CA PHE A 7 -22.28 4.22 -4.16
C PHE A 7 -22.21 4.89 -5.53
N THR A 8 -23.31 5.53 -5.94
CA THR A 8 -23.30 6.36 -7.15
C THR A 8 -22.56 7.66 -6.85
N ASN A 9 -21.50 7.97 -7.59
CA ASN A 9 -20.86 9.28 -7.47
C ASN A 9 -21.75 10.38 -8.05
N ARG A 10 -22.29 11.22 -7.18
CA ARG A 10 -23.17 12.36 -7.53
C ARG A 10 -22.45 13.71 -7.52
N PHE A 11 -21.16 13.74 -7.20
CA PHE A 11 -20.39 14.97 -7.21
C PHE A 11 -20.15 15.44 -8.64
N SER A 12 -20.30 16.75 -8.87
CA SER A 12 -19.83 17.36 -10.11
C SER A 12 -18.31 17.26 -10.21
N ASP A 13 -17.80 17.00 -11.42
CA ASP A 13 -16.36 16.99 -11.65
C ASP A 13 -15.77 18.41 -11.64
N TYR A 14 -14.45 18.50 -11.57
CA TYR A 14 -13.69 19.74 -11.43
C TYR A 14 -14.00 20.77 -12.54
N LYS A 15 -14.30 22.02 -12.14
CA LYS A 15 -14.61 23.15 -13.03
C LYS A 15 -13.60 24.30 -12.94
N GLY A 16 -12.39 24.06 -12.44
CA GLY A 16 -11.32 25.07 -12.36
C GLY A 16 -11.02 25.62 -10.96
N SER A 17 -11.73 25.21 -9.92
CA SER A 17 -11.48 25.62 -8.54
C SER A 17 -11.54 24.45 -7.55
N LEU A 18 -10.67 24.51 -6.53
CA LEU A 18 -10.65 23.54 -5.43
C LEU A 18 -11.74 23.87 -4.40
N LEU A 19 -12.07 22.90 -3.53
CA LEU A 19 -13.02 23.13 -2.45
C LEU A 19 -12.39 24.04 -1.39
N SER A 20 -13.06 25.15 -1.09
CA SER A 20 -12.66 26.11 -0.05
C SER A 20 -12.73 25.54 1.37
N GLY A 21 -13.53 24.48 1.58
CA GLY A 21 -13.82 23.89 2.89
C GLY A 21 -12.90 22.75 3.35
N GLN A 22 -11.82 22.45 2.61
CA GLN A 22 -10.80 21.48 3.02
C GLN A 22 -9.41 22.11 3.09
N SER A 23 -9.36 23.39 3.45
CA SER A 23 -8.15 24.00 4.00
C SER A 23 -7.76 23.30 5.31
N SER A 24 -6.51 23.50 5.76
CA SER A 24 -6.00 23.05 7.07
C SER A 24 -6.99 23.22 8.21
N ASP A 25 -7.79 24.28 8.16
CA ASP A 25 -8.63 24.77 9.25
C ASP A 25 -9.85 23.88 9.52
N LEU A 26 -10.36 23.16 8.51
CA LEU A 26 -11.51 22.26 8.64
C LEU A 26 -11.10 20.78 8.65
N GLY A 27 -9.99 20.42 7.99
CA GLY A 27 -9.48 19.04 7.96
C GLY A 27 -8.82 18.61 9.26
N ALA A 28 -8.05 19.50 9.91
CA ALA A 28 -7.29 19.14 11.11
C ALA A 28 -8.17 18.74 12.31
N PRO A 29 -9.28 19.44 12.64
CA PRO A 29 -10.17 19.03 13.72
C PRO A 29 -10.79 17.64 13.52
N LEU A 30 -11.18 17.29 12.28
CA LEU A 30 -11.72 15.97 11.97
C LEU A 30 -10.67 14.87 12.17
N ILE A 31 -9.44 15.12 11.74
CA ILE A 31 -8.31 14.19 11.92
C ILE A 31 -8.05 13.97 13.41
N LEU A 32 -7.92 15.04 14.20
CA LEU A 32 -7.71 14.95 15.65
C LEU A 32 -8.82 14.15 16.32
N LYS A 33 -10.09 14.45 16.01
CA LYS A 33 -11.24 13.73 16.57
C LYS A 33 -11.21 12.24 16.24
N THR A 34 -10.86 11.89 15.01
CA THR A 34 -10.74 10.48 14.59
C THR A 34 -9.57 9.78 15.29
N VAL A 35 -8.43 10.44 15.44
CA VAL A 35 -7.27 9.90 16.17
C VAL A 35 -7.62 9.64 17.64
N GLU A 36 -8.23 10.60 18.33
CA GLU A 36 -8.61 10.42 19.74
C GLU A 36 -9.64 9.29 19.89
N ARG A 37 -10.64 9.21 19.00
CA ARG A 37 -11.60 8.09 18.96
C ARG A 37 -10.92 6.73 18.80
N ILE A 38 -9.89 6.63 17.94
CA ILE A 38 -9.10 5.40 17.80
C ILE A 38 -8.40 5.11 19.12
N LEU A 39 -7.69 6.09 19.68
CA LEU A 39 -6.90 5.93 20.92
C LEU A 39 -7.75 5.52 22.13
N GLU A 40 -8.98 6.04 22.27
CA GLU A 40 -9.93 5.67 23.34
C GLU A 40 -10.35 4.19 23.30
N LYS A 41 -10.26 3.55 22.14
CA LYS A 41 -10.68 2.17 21.92
C LYS A 41 -9.52 1.19 21.92
N LEU A 42 -8.28 1.68 21.95
CA LEU A 42 -7.10 0.83 22.05
C LEU A 42 -6.91 0.34 23.49
N PRO A 43 -6.40 -0.90 23.67
CA PRO A 43 -6.00 -1.37 24.99
C PRO A 43 -4.92 -0.46 25.59
N ALA A 44 -5.02 -0.21 26.90
CA ALA A 44 -4.09 0.68 27.61
C ALA A 44 -2.62 0.21 27.46
N GLN A 45 -2.37 -1.09 27.53
CA GLN A 45 -1.03 -1.70 27.49
C GLN A 45 -0.62 -2.28 26.12
N GLY A 46 -1.28 -1.85 25.03
CA GLY A 46 -1.10 -2.50 23.74
C GLY A 46 -1.73 -3.90 23.72
N GLY A 47 -1.56 -4.62 22.62
CA GLY A 47 -2.09 -5.98 22.40
C GLY A 47 -0.95 -6.88 21.95
N GLN A 48 -1.07 -8.18 22.26
CA GLN A 48 -0.02 -9.15 21.99
C GLN A 48 0.09 -9.47 20.50
N GLU A 49 -1.02 -9.52 19.78
CA GLU A 49 -1.06 -9.86 18.35
C GLU A 49 -1.36 -8.61 17.52
N GLY A 50 -0.61 -8.38 16.44
CA GLY A 50 -1.02 -7.34 15.48
C GLY A 50 0.04 -6.94 14.46
N GLY A 51 -0.07 -7.51 13.26
CA GLY A 51 0.64 -7.04 12.07
C GLY A 51 0.15 -5.66 11.59
N LEU A 52 0.73 -5.18 10.49
CA LEU A 52 0.42 -3.86 9.94
C LEU A 52 -0.96 -3.76 9.30
N TYR A 53 -1.45 -4.85 8.70
CA TYR A 53 -2.69 -4.83 7.92
C TYR A 53 -3.92 -4.57 8.80
N GLY A 54 -4.21 -5.51 9.71
CA GLY A 54 -5.39 -5.50 10.58
C GLY A 54 -5.09 -5.16 12.04
N GLY A 55 -3.82 -5.04 12.43
CA GLY A 55 -3.38 -5.03 13.82
C GLY A 55 -2.83 -3.70 14.32
N LEU A 56 -2.30 -3.74 15.56
CA LEU A 56 -1.86 -2.57 16.29
C LEU A 56 -0.60 -1.90 15.72
N ALA A 57 0.28 -2.65 15.06
CA ALA A 57 1.43 -2.05 14.38
C ALA A 57 1.00 -1.06 13.29
N GLY A 58 -0.14 -1.31 12.63
CA GLY A 58 -0.73 -0.37 11.68
C GLY A 58 -1.24 0.92 12.34
N VAL A 59 -1.76 0.83 13.56
CA VAL A 59 -2.17 2.00 14.35
C VAL A 59 -0.96 2.80 14.82
N ALA A 60 0.11 2.12 15.24
CA ALA A 60 1.38 2.77 15.56
C ALA A 60 1.96 3.51 14.36
N TYR A 61 1.88 2.93 13.16
CA TYR A 61 2.26 3.60 11.92
C TYR A 61 1.42 4.86 11.66
N MET A 62 0.10 4.81 11.86
CA MET A 62 -0.75 6.00 11.71
C MET A 62 -0.34 7.12 12.67
N LEU A 63 -0.08 6.82 13.94
CA LEU A 63 0.38 7.81 14.91
C LEU A 63 1.74 8.41 14.53
N TYR A 64 2.65 7.55 14.05
CA TYR A 64 3.92 8.00 13.47
C TYR A 64 3.67 8.94 12.29
N HIS A 65 2.82 8.57 11.33
CA HIS A 65 2.52 9.37 10.14
C HIS A 65 1.95 10.75 10.50
N VAL A 66 0.95 10.81 11.39
CA VAL A 66 0.38 12.07 11.89
C VAL A 66 1.46 12.93 12.55
N SER A 67 2.36 12.33 13.33
CA SER A 67 3.44 13.07 14.02
C SER A 67 4.48 13.67 13.08
N GLN A 68 4.59 13.19 11.84
CA GLN A 68 5.50 13.76 10.84
C GLN A 68 4.91 15.00 10.15
N CYS A 69 3.59 15.23 10.26
CA CYS A 69 2.94 16.37 9.63
C CYS A 69 3.13 17.65 10.48
N PRO A 70 3.71 18.73 9.92
CA PRO A 70 3.97 19.97 10.68
C PRO A 70 2.72 20.61 11.30
N LEU A 71 1.55 20.42 10.68
CA LEU A 71 0.25 20.90 11.17
C LEU A 71 -0.13 20.31 12.54
N PHE A 72 0.43 19.15 12.90
CA PHE A 72 0.15 18.45 14.15
C PHE A 72 1.35 18.44 15.10
N SER A 73 2.32 19.36 14.91
CA SER A 73 3.54 19.49 15.72
C SER A 73 3.27 19.57 17.23
N ALA A 74 2.19 20.26 17.66
CA ALA A 74 1.79 20.33 19.06
C ALA A 74 1.45 18.96 19.71
N HIS A 75 1.06 17.98 18.90
CA HIS A 75 0.71 16.62 19.35
C HIS A 75 1.83 15.60 19.06
N ARG A 76 2.90 16.01 18.37
CA ARG A 76 3.97 15.13 17.88
C ARG A 76 4.49 14.19 18.96
N ASP A 77 4.88 14.73 20.11
CA ASP A 77 5.50 13.94 21.17
C ASP A 77 4.50 13.00 21.86
N LYS A 78 3.23 13.42 22.01
CA LYS A 78 2.14 12.56 22.51
C LYS A 78 1.97 11.35 21.60
N TYR A 79 1.85 11.58 20.29
CA TYR A 79 1.60 10.53 19.31
C TYR A 79 2.81 9.62 19.11
N LEU A 80 4.04 10.15 19.05
CA LEU A 80 5.25 9.33 18.95
C LEU A 80 5.46 8.45 20.18
N ARG A 81 5.26 8.97 21.40
CA ARG A 81 5.37 8.13 22.61
C ARG A 81 4.34 7.01 22.62
N ARG A 82 3.11 7.30 22.21
CA ARG A 82 2.06 6.27 22.12
C ARG A 82 2.36 5.25 21.02
N ALA A 83 2.84 5.69 19.86
CA ALA A 83 3.30 4.82 18.78
C ALA A 83 4.43 3.89 19.25
N GLY A 84 5.40 4.43 20.00
CA GLY A 84 6.50 3.69 20.62
C GLY A 84 6.00 2.58 21.55
N SER A 85 5.12 2.91 22.49
CA SER A 85 4.54 1.93 23.42
C SER A 85 3.77 0.81 22.70
N ILE A 86 3.04 1.12 21.64
CA ILE A 86 2.30 0.11 20.88
C ILE A 86 3.26 -0.79 20.11
N ILE A 87 4.23 -0.21 19.38
CA ILE A 87 5.10 -0.98 18.50
C ILE A 87 6.09 -1.84 19.30
N GLU A 88 6.47 -1.44 20.51
CA GLU A 88 7.29 -2.25 21.42
C GLU A 88 6.63 -3.59 21.74
N SER A 89 5.34 -3.62 22.06
CA SER A 89 4.61 -4.86 22.32
C SER A 89 4.56 -5.75 21.08
N CYS A 90 4.37 -5.17 19.89
CA CYS A 90 4.38 -5.91 18.63
C CYS A 90 5.78 -6.49 18.33
N VAL A 91 6.85 -5.74 18.58
CA VAL A 91 8.23 -6.23 18.40
C VAL A 91 8.50 -7.41 19.34
N LEU A 92 8.10 -7.31 20.61
CA LEU A 92 8.27 -8.39 21.58
C LEU A 92 7.50 -9.66 21.19
N TYR A 93 6.34 -9.53 20.55
CA TYR A 93 5.59 -10.65 20.01
C TYR A 93 6.37 -11.35 18.89
N TYR A 94 6.80 -10.60 17.86
CA TYR A 94 7.50 -11.19 16.71
C TYR A 94 8.94 -11.62 17.01
N ASP A 95 9.56 -11.12 18.08
CA ASP A 95 10.83 -11.64 18.61
C ASP A 95 10.65 -13.08 19.17
N ARG A 96 9.44 -13.43 19.64
CA ARG A 96 9.09 -14.75 20.20
C ARG A 96 8.40 -15.69 19.21
N GLU A 97 7.97 -15.16 18.07
CA GLU A 97 7.31 -15.93 17.02
C GLU A 97 8.24 -17.05 16.52
N GLN A 98 7.75 -18.27 16.56
CA GLN A 98 8.53 -19.46 16.19
C GLN A 98 8.44 -19.70 14.68
N ASP A 99 7.33 -19.30 14.06
CA ASP A 99 7.18 -19.44 12.62
C ASP A 99 8.05 -18.43 11.87
N ARG A 100 9.03 -18.95 11.13
CA ARG A 100 10.00 -18.14 10.38
C ARG A 100 9.33 -17.39 9.23
N GLU A 101 8.30 -17.98 8.64
CA GLU A 101 7.56 -17.43 7.49
C GLU A 101 6.74 -16.21 7.91
N THR A 102 6.00 -16.32 9.01
CA THR A 102 5.26 -15.22 9.62
C THR A 102 6.22 -14.10 10.08
N ARG A 103 7.41 -14.44 10.60
CA ARG A 103 8.43 -13.42 10.93
C ARG A 103 8.95 -12.67 9.70
N ALA A 104 9.12 -13.35 8.57
CA ALA A 104 9.60 -12.75 7.33
C ALA A 104 8.52 -11.97 6.56
N SER A 105 7.24 -12.21 6.87
CA SER A 105 6.11 -11.59 6.21
C SER A 105 6.03 -10.08 6.45
N PHE A 106 5.56 -9.32 5.44
CA PHE A 106 5.55 -7.87 5.47
C PHE A 106 4.31 -7.29 6.18
N LEU A 107 3.17 -7.19 5.48
CA LEU A 107 1.98 -6.55 6.03
C LEU A 107 1.30 -7.41 7.12
N LEU A 108 1.53 -8.72 7.06
CA LEU A 108 0.96 -9.70 7.98
C LEU A 108 1.97 -10.24 9.00
N GLY A 109 3.19 -9.68 9.05
CA GLY A 109 4.28 -10.32 9.79
C GLY A 109 5.32 -9.40 10.41
N GLY A 110 6.39 -10.04 10.87
CA GLY A 110 7.46 -9.42 11.65
C GLY A 110 8.27 -8.39 10.84
N ALA A 111 8.49 -8.61 9.54
CA ALA A 111 9.27 -7.70 8.71
C ALA A 111 8.65 -6.30 8.68
N GLY A 112 7.32 -6.22 8.58
CA GLY A 112 6.59 -4.96 8.65
C GLY A 112 6.65 -4.29 10.02
N VAL A 113 6.55 -5.07 11.09
CA VAL A 113 6.66 -4.57 12.47
C VAL A 113 8.05 -4.01 12.73
N TYR A 114 9.12 -4.72 12.36
CA TYR A 114 10.48 -4.22 12.51
C TYR A 114 10.72 -2.95 11.68
N ALA A 115 10.16 -2.87 10.46
CA ALA A 115 10.25 -1.68 9.63
C ALA A 115 9.63 -0.45 10.31
N VAL A 116 8.41 -0.58 10.84
CA VAL A 116 7.71 0.51 11.53
C VAL A 116 8.36 0.86 12.86
N ALA A 117 8.82 -0.14 13.63
CA ALA A 117 9.54 0.07 14.87
C ALA A 117 10.83 0.88 14.65
N ALA A 118 11.62 0.56 13.62
CA ALA A 118 12.84 1.30 13.31
C ALA A 118 12.54 2.78 12.97
N MET A 119 11.47 3.06 12.23
CA MET A 119 11.02 4.43 11.92
C MET A 119 10.61 5.19 13.19
N ILE A 120 9.81 4.56 14.05
CA ILE A 120 9.33 5.16 15.31
C ILE A 120 10.50 5.41 16.27
N TYR A 121 11.37 4.43 16.48
CA TYR A 121 12.50 4.54 17.40
C TYR A 121 13.46 5.65 16.96
N LYS A 122 13.73 5.75 15.65
CA LYS A 122 14.53 6.85 15.11
C LYS A 122 13.86 8.21 15.33
N ALA A 123 12.55 8.34 15.09
CA ALA A 123 11.82 9.59 15.30
C ALA A 123 11.71 10.00 16.78
N LEU A 124 11.79 9.03 17.70
CA LEU A 124 11.92 9.23 19.15
C LEU A 124 13.36 9.57 19.58
N GLY A 125 14.33 9.56 18.68
CA GLY A 125 15.75 9.81 18.98
C GLY A 125 16.45 8.67 19.72
N ARG A 126 15.88 7.45 19.70
CA ARG A 126 16.50 6.29 20.35
C ARG A 126 17.54 5.65 19.44
N ALA A 127 18.68 5.28 20.01
CA ALA A 127 19.78 4.64 19.28
C ALA A 127 19.50 3.16 18.94
N ASP A 128 18.59 2.50 19.66
CA ASP A 128 18.25 1.09 19.50
C ASP A 128 17.41 0.76 18.25
N PHE A 129 17.05 1.77 17.44
CA PHE A 129 16.46 1.55 16.11
C PHE A 129 17.37 0.68 15.22
N THR A 130 18.69 0.73 15.44
CA THR A 130 19.67 -0.11 14.71
C THR A 130 19.52 -1.59 15.06
N GLN A 131 19.18 -1.94 16.30
CA GLN A 131 18.98 -3.34 16.70
C GLN A 131 17.77 -3.96 16.00
N VAL A 132 16.69 -3.18 15.88
CA VAL A 132 15.49 -3.61 15.13
C VAL A 132 15.78 -3.71 13.64
N LEU A 133 16.57 -2.79 13.10
CA LEU A 133 17.04 -2.85 11.73
C LEU A 133 17.88 -4.10 11.45
N ASP A 134 18.73 -4.52 12.40
CA ASP A 134 19.51 -5.75 12.27
C ASP A 134 18.63 -7.01 12.31
N ARG A 135 17.56 -7.01 13.12
CA ARG A 135 16.54 -8.08 13.07
C ARG A 135 15.86 -8.15 11.72
N PHE A 136 15.49 -7.01 11.14
CA PHE A 136 14.92 -6.94 9.79
C PHE A 136 15.88 -7.50 8.75
N ARG A 137 17.16 -7.08 8.79
CA ARG A 137 18.20 -7.56 7.86
C ARG A 137 18.40 -9.07 7.92
N ALA A 138 18.34 -9.66 9.12
CA ALA A 138 18.50 -11.10 9.32
C ALA A 138 17.37 -11.92 8.66
N LEU A 139 16.23 -11.31 8.34
CA LEU A 139 15.14 -11.98 7.62
C LEU A 139 15.48 -12.27 6.16
N SER A 140 16.53 -11.63 5.58
CA SER A 140 16.92 -11.89 4.19
C SER A 140 17.18 -13.37 3.93
N ASP A 141 17.76 -14.08 4.91
CA ASP A 141 18.13 -15.49 4.77
C ASP A 141 16.91 -16.41 4.69
N ILE A 142 15.76 -15.93 5.20
CA ILE A 142 14.47 -16.62 5.09
C ILE A 142 13.85 -16.35 3.71
N CYS A 143 13.99 -15.14 3.16
CA CYS A 143 13.35 -14.76 1.90
C CYS A 143 14.09 -15.27 0.64
N VAL A 144 15.38 -15.62 0.72
CA VAL A 144 16.18 -16.05 -0.44
C VAL A 144 15.74 -17.41 -1.05
N PRO A 145 15.49 -18.48 -0.28
CA PRO A 145 15.11 -19.79 -0.84
C PRO A 145 13.85 -19.70 -1.71
N LEU A 146 13.82 -20.37 -2.88
CA LEU A 146 12.74 -20.24 -3.88
C LEU A 146 11.35 -20.61 -3.37
N GLY A 147 11.24 -21.62 -2.51
CA GLY A 147 10.00 -22.04 -1.88
C GLY A 147 9.97 -21.70 -0.38
N PHE A 148 10.28 -20.46 0.00
CA PHE A 148 10.23 -20.10 1.42
C PHE A 148 8.79 -20.07 1.98
N LEU A 149 7.79 -19.92 1.12
CA LEU A 149 6.37 -20.13 1.42
C LEU A 149 5.80 -21.19 0.49
N GLU A 150 5.09 -22.17 1.05
CA GLU A 150 4.38 -23.19 0.26
C GLU A 150 3.28 -22.56 -0.61
N CYS A 151 2.64 -21.50 -0.12
CA CYS A 151 1.53 -20.84 -0.80
C CYS A 151 1.95 -19.89 -1.91
N GLY A 152 3.26 -19.72 -2.18
CA GLY A 152 3.76 -18.75 -3.14
C GLY A 152 4.52 -17.62 -2.44
N SER A 153 5.74 -17.37 -2.89
CA SER A 153 6.75 -16.66 -2.12
C SER A 153 6.99 -15.20 -2.55
N ASP A 154 6.26 -14.66 -3.52
CA ASP A 154 6.70 -13.44 -4.21
C ASP A 154 5.82 -12.21 -3.96
N GLU A 155 4.57 -12.38 -3.56
CA GLU A 155 3.59 -11.28 -3.45
C GLU A 155 3.87 -10.28 -2.31
N LEU A 156 3.03 -9.26 -2.16
CA LEU A 156 3.35 -8.09 -1.32
C LEU A 156 3.12 -8.35 0.17
N PHE A 157 2.13 -9.14 0.56
CA PHE A 157 1.71 -9.20 1.97
C PHE A 157 2.68 -10.01 2.81
N VAL A 158 3.15 -11.13 2.26
CA VAL A 158 3.97 -12.14 2.94
C VAL A 158 5.24 -12.47 2.14
N GLY A 159 5.25 -12.22 0.83
CA GLY A 159 6.34 -12.60 -0.08
C GLY A 159 7.55 -11.64 -0.15
N ARG A 160 8.48 -11.98 -1.07
CA ARG A 160 9.72 -11.24 -1.33
C ARG A 160 9.50 -9.80 -1.78
N SER A 161 8.45 -9.53 -2.56
CA SER A 161 8.15 -8.15 -2.97
C SER A 161 7.74 -7.31 -1.75
N GLY A 162 7.00 -7.88 -0.79
CA GLY A 162 6.74 -7.28 0.52
C GLY A 162 8.02 -6.91 1.28
N TYR A 163 8.95 -7.85 1.39
CA TYR A 163 10.24 -7.62 2.05
C TYR A 163 11.06 -6.50 1.38
N LEU A 164 11.14 -6.50 0.04
CA LEU A 164 11.80 -5.44 -0.72
C LEU A 164 11.09 -4.09 -0.58
N CYS A 165 9.76 -4.08 -0.50
CA CYS A 165 8.96 -2.88 -0.28
C CYS A 165 9.25 -2.27 1.09
N ALA A 166 9.28 -3.10 2.14
CA ALA A 166 9.67 -2.68 3.48
C ALA A 166 11.06 -2.04 3.51
N ALA A 167 12.04 -2.70 2.89
CA ALA A 167 13.41 -2.19 2.81
C ALA A 167 13.50 -0.84 2.08
N LEU A 168 12.72 -0.66 1.01
CA LEU A 168 12.67 0.57 0.23
C LEU A 168 12.08 1.73 1.03
N VAL A 169 10.95 1.49 1.72
CA VAL A 169 10.30 2.47 2.59
C VAL A 169 11.22 2.87 3.74
N MET A 170 11.86 1.90 4.39
CA MET A 170 12.82 2.17 5.45
C MET A 170 14.01 2.98 4.95
N LYS A 171 14.57 2.66 3.77
CA LYS A 171 15.69 3.41 3.18
C LYS A 171 15.30 4.88 2.98
N GLN A 172 14.12 5.12 2.42
CA GLN A 172 13.60 6.47 2.18
C GLN A 172 13.38 7.25 3.50
N ARG A 173 12.75 6.62 4.50
CA ARG A 173 12.35 7.29 5.76
C ARG A 173 13.49 7.45 6.75
N LEU A 174 14.40 6.48 6.79
CA LEU A 174 15.55 6.51 7.68
C LEU A 174 16.74 7.22 7.05
N GLY A 175 16.84 7.32 5.73
CA GLY A 175 18.02 7.89 5.07
C GLY A 175 19.31 7.09 5.34
N VAL A 176 19.18 5.78 5.55
CA VAL A 176 20.31 4.85 5.76
C VAL A 176 20.15 3.64 4.84
N GLU A 177 21.26 2.99 4.49
CA GLU A 177 21.19 1.72 3.77
C GLU A 177 20.61 0.62 4.66
N VAL A 178 19.53 0.02 4.19
CA VAL A 178 18.79 -1.03 4.93
C VAL A 178 19.32 -2.41 4.58
N LEU A 179 19.46 -2.71 3.30
CA LEU A 179 20.00 -3.98 2.80
C LEU A 179 21.30 -3.75 2.04
N THR A 180 22.19 -4.73 2.08
CA THR A 180 23.40 -4.69 1.25
C THR A 180 23.05 -4.93 -0.23
N PRO A 181 23.88 -4.44 -1.18
CA PRO A 181 23.72 -4.75 -2.60
C PRO A 181 23.67 -6.24 -2.91
N ALA A 182 24.38 -7.06 -2.13
CA ALA A 182 24.35 -8.52 -2.28
C ALA A 182 23.00 -9.11 -1.88
N GLN A 183 22.44 -8.70 -0.74
CA GLN A 183 21.11 -9.13 -0.31
C GLN A 183 20.03 -8.73 -1.32
N ILE A 184 20.06 -7.48 -1.81
CA ILE A 184 19.10 -7.00 -2.81
C ILE A 184 19.17 -7.87 -4.08
N ARG A 185 20.39 -8.09 -4.62
CA ARG A 185 20.58 -8.95 -5.79
C ARG A 185 20.07 -10.37 -5.59
N SER A 186 20.35 -10.98 -4.43
CA SER A 186 19.90 -12.34 -4.13
C SER A 186 18.38 -12.45 -4.10
N ILE A 187 17.69 -11.50 -3.45
CA ILE A 187 16.22 -11.49 -3.39
C ILE A 187 15.62 -11.23 -4.77
N CYS A 188 16.11 -10.24 -5.52
CA CYS A 188 15.64 -9.98 -6.89
C CYS A 188 15.84 -11.19 -7.80
N GLN A 189 16.99 -11.87 -7.71
CA GLN A 189 17.27 -13.07 -8.48
C GLN A 189 16.30 -14.21 -8.11
N ALA A 190 15.96 -14.37 -6.83
CA ALA A 190 14.99 -15.37 -6.39
C ALA A 190 13.58 -15.07 -6.95
N ILE A 191 13.14 -13.81 -6.96
CA ILE A 191 11.87 -13.41 -7.58
C ILE A 191 11.86 -13.72 -9.08
N LEU A 192 12.94 -13.38 -9.80
CA LEU A 192 13.06 -13.63 -11.23
C LEU A 192 13.06 -15.13 -11.56
N GLU A 193 13.82 -15.91 -10.81
CA GLU A 193 13.91 -17.36 -11.01
C GLU A 193 12.59 -18.06 -10.69
N SER A 194 11.94 -17.70 -9.58
CA SER A 194 10.60 -18.16 -9.23
C SER A 194 9.60 -17.91 -10.38
N GLY A 195 9.58 -16.68 -10.90
CA GLY A 195 8.68 -16.29 -11.99
C GLY A 195 8.94 -17.04 -13.30
N LYS A 196 10.22 -17.23 -13.66
CA LYS A 196 10.61 -17.99 -14.85
C LYS A 196 10.22 -19.47 -14.72
N GLN A 197 10.49 -20.08 -13.56
CA GLN A 197 10.16 -21.48 -13.31
C GLN A 197 8.65 -21.71 -13.37
N TYR A 198 7.86 -20.83 -12.77
CA TYR A 198 6.41 -20.92 -12.82
C TYR A 198 5.89 -20.78 -14.27
N SER A 199 6.31 -19.76 -15.00
CA SER A 199 5.93 -19.56 -16.40
C SER A 199 6.27 -20.77 -17.28
N ARG A 200 7.47 -21.35 -17.14
CA ARG A 200 7.86 -22.56 -17.88
C ARG A 200 7.03 -23.77 -17.49
N LYS A 201 6.84 -24.01 -16.19
CA LYS A 201 6.08 -25.16 -15.66
C LYS A 201 4.61 -25.13 -16.12
N LYS A 202 4.03 -23.95 -16.24
CA LYS A 202 2.63 -23.75 -16.67
C LYS A 202 2.50 -23.40 -18.16
N SER A 203 3.58 -23.51 -18.94
CA SER A 203 3.64 -23.21 -20.37
C SER A 203 3.04 -21.85 -20.74
N LYS A 204 3.34 -20.83 -19.93
CA LYS A 204 2.82 -19.48 -20.14
C LYS A 204 3.56 -18.78 -21.30
N PRO A 205 2.86 -17.97 -22.11
CA PRO A 205 3.46 -17.24 -23.22
C PRO A 205 4.26 -16.00 -22.79
N PHE A 206 4.21 -15.62 -21.51
CA PHE A 206 4.88 -14.44 -20.94
C PHE A 206 6.02 -14.83 -19.99
N PRO A 207 7.06 -13.99 -19.88
CA PRO A 207 8.33 -14.40 -19.30
C PRO A 207 8.29 -14.63 -17.78
N LEU A 208 7.53 -13.82 -17.05
CA LEU A 208 7.37 -13.93 -15.59
C LEU A 208 5.90 -14.03 -15.22
N MET A 209 5.58 -14.97 -14.36
CA MET A 209 4.28 -15.12 -13.72
C MET A 209 4.39 -15.79 -12.37
N TYR A 210 3.42 -15.53 -11.51
CA TYR A 210 3.43 -15.94 -10.12
C TYR A 210 2.05 -16.45 -9.73
N ALA A 211 2.00 -17.25 -8.68
CA ALA A 211 0.76 -17.66 -8.07
C ALA A 211 0.85 -17.54 -6.55
N TYR A 212 -0.28 -17.22 -5.93
CA TYR A 212 -0.46 -17.25 -4.49
C TYR A 212 -1.69 -18.11 -4.17
N TYR A 213 -1.54 -19.12 -3.31
CA TYR A 213 -2.48 -20.22 -3.11
C TYR A 213 -2.98 -20.86 -4.41
N GLY A 214 -2.10 -20.95 -5.42
CA GLY A 214 -2.41 -21.52 -6.73
C GLY A 214 -3.13 -20.56 -7.70
N THR A 215 -3.52 -19.36 -7.24
CA THR A 215 -4.20 -18.34 -8.05
C THR A 215 -3.21 -17.34 -8.64
N GLU A 216 -3.38 -17.04 -9.93
CA GLU A 216 -2.57 -16.08 -10.69
C GLU A 216 -3.13 -14.66 -10.56
N TYR A 217 -2.97 -14.06 -9.38
CA TYR A 217 -3.47 -12.72 -9.10
C TYR A 217 -2.76 -11.65 -9.95
N LEU A 218 -3.52 -10.63 -10.37
CA LEU A 218 -2.97 -9.49 -11.12
C LEU A 218 -2.74 -8.24 -10.26
N GLY A 219 -3.56 -8.05 -9.21
CA GLY A 219 -3.61 -6.83 -8.41
C GLY A 219 -2.39 -6.56 -7.52
N ALA A 220 -2.42 -5.44 -6.78
CA ALA A 220 -1.29 -4.98 -5.98
C ALA A 220 -1.08 -5.77 -4.67
N ALA A 221 -2.14 -6.37 -4.11
CA ALA A 221 -2.00 -7.14 -2.88
C ALA A 221 -1.24 -8.45 -3.09
N HIS A 222 -1.82 -9.36 -3.86
CA HIS A 222 -1.32 -10.74 -3.97
C HIS A 222 -0.73 -11.08 -5.34
N GLY A 223 -0.60 -10.07 -6.22
CA GLY A 223 -0.48 -10.31 -7.66
C GLY A 223 0.73 -9.74 -8.34
N LEU A 224 0.74 -9.94 -9.66
CA LEU A 224 1.82 -9.56 -10.56
C LEU A 224 2.18 -8.07 -10.45
N SER A 225 1.20 -7.19 -10.18
CA SER A 225 1.41 -5.74 -10.15
C SER A 225 2.49 -5.29 -9.17
N SER A 226 2.41 -5.70 -7.90
CA SER A 226 3.37 -5.28 -6.87
C SER A 226 4.73 -5.95 -7.03
N ILE A 227 4.74 -7.20 -7.49
CA ILE A 227 5.98 -7.93 -7.80
C ILE A 227 6.78 -7.19 -8.86
N LEU A 228 6.13 -6.84 -9.98
CA LEU A 228 6.78 -6.07 -11.05
C LEU A 228 7.16 -4.66 -10.59
N GLN A 229 6.34 -4.02 -9.75
CA GLN A 229 6.66 -2.68 -9.24
C GLN A 229 7.95 -2.71 -8.43
N MET A 230 8.12 -3.70 -7.56
CA MET A 230 9.34 -3.86 -6.79
C MET A 230 10.54 -4.20 -7.67
N LEU A 231 10.40 -5.07 -8.67
CA LEU A 231 11.49 -5.33 -9.62
C LEU A 231 11.90 -4.07 -10.39
N LEU A 232 10.94 -3.20 -10.77
CA LEU A 232 11.23 -1.91 -11.37
C LEU A 232 11.94 -0.94 -10.40
N CYS A 233 11.53 -0.90 -9.13
CA CYS A 233 12.21 -0.10 -8.10
C CYS A 233 13.68 -0.51 -7.90
N TYR A 234 14.00 -1.79 -8.10
CA TYR A 234 15.35 -2.33 -7.93
C TYR A 234 16.04 -2.68 -9.26
N GLN A 235 15.60 -2.11 -10.39
CA GLN A 235 16.09 -2.47 -11.74
C GLN A 235 17.61 -2.34 -11.90
N ASP A 236 18.26 -1.44 -11.16
CA ASP A 236 19.71 -1.21 -11.23
C ASP A 236 20.52 -2.39 -10.66
N TYR A 237 19.87 -3.25 -9.86
CA TYR A 237 20.46 -4.48 -9.34
C TYR A 237 20.24 -5.68 -10.28
N LEU A 238 19.50 -5.50 -11.37
CA LEU A 238 19.18 -6.56 -12.32
C LEU A 238 20.14 -6.57 -13.51
N LYS A 239 20.41 -7.76 -14.03
CA LYS A 239 21.13 -7.91 -15.30
C LYS A 239 20.26 -7.37 -16.45
N PRO A 240 20.85 -6.83 -17.54
CA PRO A 240 20.07 -6.27 -18.66
C PRO A 240 19.00 -7.23 -19.19
N ALA A 241 19.36 -8.50 -19.44
CA ALA A 241 18.39 -9.49 -19.92
C ALA A 241 17.23 -9.73 -18.94
N ASP A 242 17.48 -9.66 -17.63
CA ASP A 242 16.42 -9.81 -16.63
C ASP A 242 15.52 -8.57 -16.57
N ARG A 243 16.08 -7.37 -16.77
CA ARG A 243 15.28 -6.13 -16.90
C ARG A 243 14.34 -6.20 -18.09
N ASP A 244 14.80 -6.72 -19.21
CA ASP A 244 13.96 -6.87 -20.41
C ASP A 244 12.76 -7.78 -20.14
N LEU A 245 12.95 -8.87 -19.38
CA LEU A 245 11.85 -9.76 -18.99
C LEU A 245 10.84 -9.06 -18.08
N VAL A 246 11.31 -8.24 -17.14
CA VAL A 246 10.43 -7.44 -16.28
C VAL A 246 9.59 -6.48 -17.12
N TRP A 247 10.20 -5.74 -18.05
CA TRP A 247 9.48 -4.82 -18.94
C TRP A 247 8.49 -5.54 -19.86
N GLN A 248 8.85 -6.69 -20.42
CA GLN A 248 7.93 -7.54 -21.19
C GLN A 248 6.72 -7.98 -20.35
N SER A 249 6.91 -8.34 -19.08
CA SER A 249 5.81 -8.67 -18.16
C SER A 249 4.95 -7.46 -17.78
N VAL A 250 5.54 -6.26 -17.68
CA VAL A 250 4.79 -5.01 -17.48
C VAL A 250 3.89 -4.73 -18.70
N ASP A 251 4.44 -4.84 -19.91
CA ASP A 251 3.69 -4.66 -21.16
C ASP A 251 2.59 -5.72 -21.33
N PHE A 252 2.86 -6.97 -20.92
CA PHE A 252 1.84 -8.01 -20.85
C PHE A 252 0.66 -7.60 -19.96
N LEU A 253 0.94 -7.03 -18.77
CA LEU A 253 -0.11 -6.62 -17.84
C LEU A 253 -0.97 -5.47 -18.38
N VAL A 254 -0.39 -4.54 -19.17
CA VAL A 254 -1.18 -3.53 -19.90
C VAL A 254 -2.24 -4.19 -20.77
N ASN A 255 -1.88 -5.28 -21.46
CA ASN A 255 -2.77 -6.00 -22.36
C ASN A 255 -3.84 -6.85 -21.64
N GLN A 256 -3.81 -6.94 -20.30
CA GLN A 256 -4.86 -7.62 -19.52
C GLN A 256 -6.00 -6.68 -19.13
N GLU A 257 -5.96 -5.41 -19.56
CA GLU A 257 -7.03 -4.44 -19.29
C GLU A 257 -8.36 -4.88 -19.92
N GLN A 258 -9.43 -4.83 -19.12
CA GLN A 258 -10.81 -5.04 -19.51
C GLN A 258 -11.63 -3.85 -19.04
N ASN A 259 -12.18 -3.06 -19.98
CA ASN A 259 -13.01 -1.88 -19.67
C ASN A 259 -12.36 -0.89 -18.68
N CYS A 260 -11.09 -0.54 -18.88
CA CYS A 260 -10.30 0.32 -17.97
C CYS A 260 -10.04 -0.29 -16.57
N ASN A 261 -10.21 -1.61 -16.41
CA ASN A 261 -9.98 -2.34 -15.17
C ASN A 261 -9.20 -3.65 -15.41
N TRP A 262 -8.82 -4.35 -14.34
CA TRP A 262 -8.16 -5.64 -14.40
C TRP A 262 -8.93 -6.67 -13.56
N PRO A 263 -9.09 -7.90 -14.06
CA PRO A 263 -9.67 -8.96 -13.26
C PRO A 263 -8.76 -9.26 -12.06
N PRO A 264 -9.32 -9.77 -10.94
CA PRO A 264 -8.51 -10.19 -9.80
C PRO A 264 -7.50 -11.28 -10.16
N GLU A 265 -7.94 -12.26 -10.96
CA GLU A 265 -7.16 -13.41 -11.44
C GLU A 265 -6.99 -13.39 -12.97
N LEU A 266 -5.85 -13.90 -13.45
CA LEU A 266 -5.58 -14.03 -14.87
C LEU A 266 -6.57 -14.99 -15.55
N GLY A 267 -7.19 -14.53 -16.64
CA GLY A 267 -8.10 -15.34 -17.45
C GLY A 267 -9.58 -15.20 -17.06
N GLU A 268 -9.88 -14.55 -15.94
CA GLU A 268 -11.26 -14.19 -15.59
C GLU A 268 -11.78 -13.04 -16.47
N VAL A 269 -13.10 -12.99 -16.62
CA VAL A 269 -13.82 -11.89 -17.30
C VAL A 269 -14.48 -11.01 -16.24
N ILE A 270 -14.30 -9.70 -16.34
CA ILE A 270 -14.92 -8.76 -15.40
C ILE A 270 -16.42 -8.68 -15.65
N GLU A 271 -17.19 -9.21 -14.69
CA GLU A 271 -18.63 -8.99 -14.61
C GLU A 271 -18.92 -7.58 -14.05
N ARG A 272 -19.64 -6.75 -14.80
CA ARG A 272 -19.93 -5.36 -14.42
C ARG A 272 -20.59 -5.21 -13.05
N GLU A 273 -21.38 -6.21 -12.61
CA GLU A 273 -22.11 -6.18 -11.34
C GLU A 273 -21.21 -6.55 -10.12
N ASN A 274 -20.12 -7.28 -10.38
CA ASN A 274 -19.20 -7.81 -9.37
C ASN A 274 -17.80 -7.21 -9.47
N GLU A 275 -17.62 -6.21 -10.32
CA GLU A 275 -16.34 -5.57 -10.59
C GLU A 275 -15.66 -5.04 -9.31
N LEU A 276 -14.40 -5.45 -9.11
CA LEU A 276 -13.56 -4.95 -8.02
C LEU A 276 -12.80 -3.71 -8.49
N VAL A 277 -13.01 -2.60 -7.77
CA VAL A 277 -12.31 -1.33 -7.98
C VAL A 277 -11.59 -0.99 -6.68
N HIS A 278 -10.62 -1.83 -6.32
CA HIS A 278 -9.91 -1.77 -5.04
C HIS A 278 -8.41 -1.59 -5.24
N TRP A 279 -7.68 -1.19 -4.19
CA TRP A 279 -6.22 -1.22 -4.23
C TRP A 279 -5.70 -2.66 -4.28
N CYS A 280 -6.28 -3.59 -3.51
CA CYS A 280 -5.83 -4.99 -3.55
C CYS A 280 -6.06 -5.66 -4.92
N HIS A 281 -7.21 -5.41 -5.55
CA HIS A 281 -7.61 -6.00 -6.84
C HIS A 281 -8.34 -4.97 -7.71
N GLY A 282 -7.81 -4.74 -8.91
CA GLY A 282 -8.36 -3.83 -9.91
C GLY A 282 -7.51 -2.60 -10.17
N ALA A 283 -8.07 -1.68 -10.95
CA ALA A 283 -7.43 -0.48 -11.47
C ALA A 283 -6.76 0.40 -10.41
N PRO A 284 -7.34 0.63 -9.20
CA PRO A 284 -6.71 1.47 -8.19
C PRO A 284 -5.32 0.98 -7.77
N GLY A 285 -5.14 -0.34 -7.59
CA GLY A 285 -3.85 -0.92 -7.24
C GLY A 285 -2.87 -0.97 -8.42
N ILE A 286 -3.39 -1.37 -9.59
CA ILE A 286 -2.61 -1.49 -10.83
C ILE A 286 -1.98 -0.15 -11.23
N ALA A 287 -2.67 0.96 -10.96
CA ALA A 287 -2.18 2.31 -11.25
C ALA A 287 -0.77 2.59 -10.68
N TYR A 288 -0.41 1.99 -9.54
CA TYR A 288 0.88 2.21 -8.87
C TYR A 288 2.05 1.60 -9.65
N LEU A 289 1.88 0.40 -10.22
CA LEU A 289 2.88 -0.19 -11.10
C LEU A 289 3.11 0.71 -12.32
N PHE A 290 2.03 1.11 -13.00
CA PHE A 290 2.17 1.91 -14.22
C PHE A 290 2.68 3.32 -13.95
N ALA A 291 2.38 3.87 -12.76
CA ALA A 291 3.00 5.10 -12.31
C ALA A 291 4.53 4.93 -12.19
N LYS A 292 5.00 3.85 -11.56
CA LYS A 292 6.44 3.55 -11.48
C LYS A 292 7.04 3.34 -12.87
N ALA A 293 6.37 2.57 -13.73
CA ALA A 293 6.79 2.33 -15.11
C ALA A 293 6.91 3.62 -15.92
N TYR A 294 5.95 4.54 -15.79
CA TYR A 294 6.00 5.86 -16.41
C TYR A 294 7.15 6.71 -15.87
N LEU A 295 7.35 6.73 -14.55
CA LEU A 295 8.44 7.52 -13.95
C LEU A 295 9.81 7.12 -14.50
N LEU A 296 10.03 5.83 -14.75
CA LEU A 296 11.28 5.29 -15.27
C LEU A 296 11.44 5.42 -16.80
N SER A 297 10.38 5.11 -17.56
CA SER A 297 10.46 5.01 -19.02
C SER A 297 9.99 6.26 -19.77
N LYS A 298 9.20 7.12 -19.12
CA LYS A 298 8.47 8.25 -19.71
C LYS A 298 7.58 7.88 -20.90
N LYS A 299 7.25 6.60 -21.09
CA LYS A 299 6.32 6.15 -22.15
C LYS A 299 4.89 6.63 -21.86
N PRO A 300 4.23 7.36 -22.78
CA PRO A 300 2.87 7.88 -22.55
C PRO A 300 1.82 6.82 -22.22
N CYS A 301 1.94 5.61 -22.80
CA CYS A 301 0.97 4.53 -22.60
C CYS A 301 0.76 4.17 -21.12
N TYR A 302 1.82 4.23 -20.29
CA TYR A 302 1.71 3.95 -18.86
C TYR A 302 0.98 5.08 -18.11
N LEU A 303 1.25 6.35 -18.47
CA LEU A 303 0.53 7.48 -17.89
C LEU A 303 -0.94 7.48 -18.29
N ASP A 304 -1.24 7.20 -19.56
CA ASP A 304 -2.61 7.10 -20.07
C ASP A 304 -3.38 5.99 -19.32
N THR A 305 -2.70 4.88 -19.02
CA THR A 305 -3.26 3.80 -18.21
C THR A 305 -3.57 4.26 -16.78
N CYS A 306 -2.66 4.97 -16.12
CA CYS A 306 -2.94 5.56 -14.80
C CYS A 306 -4.15 6.52 -14.85
N ILE A 307 -4.28 7.34 -15.89
CA ILE A 307 -5.40 8.25 -16.07
C ILE A 307 -6.71 7.46 -16.22
N ARG A 308 -6.74 6.40 -17.03
CA ARG A 308 -7.91 5.50 -17.15
C ARG A 308 -8.29 4.88 -15.81
N CYS A 309 -7.31 4.41 -15.01
CA CYS A 309 -7.57 3.94 -13.64
C CYS A 309 -8.22 5.03 -12.78
N GLY A 310 -7.74 6.27 -12.88
CA GLY A 310 -8.31 7.42 -12.19
C GLY A 310 -9.74 7.74 -12.60
N GLU A 311 -10.07 7.64 -13.89
CA GLU A 311 -11.44 7.87 -14.38
C GLU A 311 -12.40 6.77 -13.90
N LEU A 312 -12.00 5.50 -13.94
CA LEU A 312 -12.80 4.41 -13.36
C LEU A 312 -12.99 4.59 -11.85
N THR A 313 -11.91 4.95 -11.14
CA THR A 313 -11.95 5.20 -9.69
C THR A 313 -12.87 6.36 -9.35
N TRP A 314 -12.91 7.42 -10.17
CA TRP A 314 -13.87 8.51 -9.98
C TRP A 314 -15.33 8.02 -10.12
N GLN A 315 -15.60 7.14 -11.07
CA GLN A 315 -16.96 6.64 -11.29
C GLN A 315 -17.42 5.64 -10.22
N LYS A 316 -16.51 4.76 -9.75
CA LYS A 316 -16.86 3.58 -8.94
C LYS A 316 -16.12 3.43 -7.62
N GLY A 317 -15.21 4.35 -7.29
CA GLY A 317 -14.34 4.26 -6.11
C GLY A 317 -14.98 4.70 -4.79
N LEU A 318 -16.22 5.18 -4.80
CA LEU A 318 -17.02 5.37 -3.57
C LEU A 318 -17.54 3.99 -3.11
N LEU A 319 -16.68 3.20 -2.48
CA LEU A 319 -16.95 1.80 -2.16
C LEU A 319 -17.89 1.65 -0.96
N LYS A 320 -18.86 0.74 -1.06
CA LYS A 320 -19.73 0.33 0.07
C LYS A 320 -18.96 -0.47 1.12
N LYS A 321 -17.80 -1.04 0.77
CA LYS A 321 -17.07 -1.97 1.63
C LYS A 321 -16.47 -1.31 2.88
N GLY A 322 -16.18 -0.02 2.87
CA GLY A 322 -15.73 0.69 4.08
C GLY A 322 -14.80 1.87 3.82
N PRO A 323 -14.23 2.43 4.91
CA PRO A 323 -13.45 3.67 4.86
C PRO A 323 -11.94 3.44 4.59
N GLY A 324 -11.46 2.21 4.71
CA GLY A 324 -10.03 1.87 4.67
C GLY A 324 -9.34 2.07 3.33
N ILE A 325 -8.05 1.69 3.30
CA ILE A 325 -7.16 1.92 2.15
C ILE A 325 -6.96 0.70 1.25
N CYS A 326 -7.22 -0.52 1.72
CA CYS A 326 -7.07 -1.73 0.91
C CYS A 326 -8.17 -1.85 -0.16
N HIS A 327 -9.41 -1.57 0.25
CA HIS A 327 -10.61 -1.74 -0.57
C HIS A 327 -11.75 -0.86 -0.05
N GLY A 328 -11.41 0.37 0.36
CA GLY A 328 -12.35 1.37 0.85
C GLY A 328 -12.17 2.72 0.15
N VAL A 329 -13.01 3.69 0.53
CA VAL A 329 -13.05 5.01 -0.11
C VAL A 329 -11.71 5.75 -0.01
N ALA A 330 -11.01 5.67 1.13
CA ALA A 330 -9.71 6.33 1.29
C ALA A 330 -8.66 5.75 0.34
N GLY A 331 -8.65 4.42 0.14
CA GLY A 331 -7.75 3.75 -0.79
C GLY A 331 -7.97 4.18 -2.24
N SER A 332 -9.24 4.28 -2.64
CA SER A 332 -9.62 4.84 -3.94
C SER A 332 -9.13 6.29 -4.08
N ALA A 333 -9.27 7.10 -3.04
CA ALA A 333 -8.89 8.52 -3.09
C ALA A 333 -7.37 8.73 -3.25
N TYR A 334 -6.54 7.82 -2.74
CA TYR A 334 -5.09 7.85 -2.95
C TYR A 334 -4.69 7.77 -4.43
N VAL A 335 -5.50 7.14 -5.30
CA VAL A 335 -5.24 7.14 -6.76
C VAL A 335 -5.20 8.56 -7.32
N PHE A 336 -6.06 9.45 -6.80
CA PHE A 336 -6.04 10.84 -7.23
C PHE A 336 -4.82 11.58 -6.69
N LEU A 337 -4.38 11.31 -5.46
CA LEU A 337 -3.13 11.89 -4.95
C LEU A 337 -1.91 11.41 -5.76
N LEU A 338 -1.88 10.14 -6.15
CA LEU A 338 -0.88 9.58 -7.07
C LEU A 338 -0.90 10.34 -8.41
N LEU A 339 -2.07 10.50 -9.04
CA LEU A 339 -2.21 11.19 -10.31
C LEU A 339 -1.86 12.68 -10.24
N TYR A 340 -2.19 13.34 -9.13
CA TYR A 340 -1.75 14.71 -8.88
C TYR A 340 -0.22 14.80 -8.86
N ARG A 341 0.46 13.95 -8.09
CA ARG A 341 1.93 13.94 -8.04
C ARG A 341 2.58 13.61 -9.39
N LEU A 342 1.93 12.82 -10.24
CA LEU A 342 2.41 12.50 -11.59
C LEU A 342 2.23 13.65 -12.59
N THR A 343 1.15 14.42 -12.49
CA THR A 343 0.69 15.34 -13.56
C THR A 343 0.68 16.82 -13.17
N GLY A 344 0.70 17.13 -11.87
CA GLY A 344 0.44 18.47 -11.34
C GLY A 344 -1.01 18.96 -11.50
N ASN A 345 -1.91 18.13 -12.05
CA ASN A 345 -3.28 18.58 -12.38
C ASN A 345 -4.17 18.64 -11.13
N SER A 346 -4.59 19.85 -10.78
CA SER A 346 -5.43 20.13 -9.59
C SER A 346 -6.81 19.46 -9.61
N LYS A 347 -7.29 18.99 -10.78
CA LYS A 347 -8.49 18.12 -10.88
C LYS A 347 -8.42 16.95 -9.90
N TYR A 348 -7.25 16.35 -9.73
CA TYR A 348 -7.10 15.16 -8.90
C TYR A 348 -7.14 15.50 -7.40
N ILE A 349 -6.59 16.65 -6.98
CA ILE A 349 -6.81 17.13 -5.60
C ILE A 349 -8.30 17.31 -5.34
N TYR A 350 -9.02 17.98 -6.25
CA TYR A 350 -10.46 18.17 -6.11
C TYR A 350 -11.22 16.84 -5.95
N ARG A 351 -10.89 15.82 -6.76
CA ARG A 351 -11.51 14.49 -6.65
C ARG A 351 -11.19 13.80 -5.31
N ALA A 352 -9.95 13.91 -4.82
CA ALA A 352 -9.59 13.43 -3.49
C ALA A 352 -10.38 14.15 -2.39
N GLN A 353 -10.55 15.46 -2.50
CA GLN A 353 -11.36 16.25 -1.57
C GLN A 353 -12.82 15.78 -1.53
N ARG A 354 -13.43 15.49 -2.69
CA ARG A 354 -14.80 14.94 -2.76
C ARG A 354 -14.93 13.58 -2.08
N PHE A 355 -13.91 12.74 -2.18
CA PHE A 355 -13.91 11.44 -1.49
C PHE A 355 -13.74 11.60 0.02
N ALA A 356 -12.95 12.58 0.48
CA ALA A 356 -12.86 12.95 1.88
C ALA A 356 -14.19 13.52 2.44
N GLU A 357 -14.88 14.34 1.65
CA GLU A 357 -16.23 14.84 1.98
C GLU A 357 -17.22 13.69 2.11
N PHE A 358 -17.20 12.75 1.16
CA PHE A 358 -18.08 11.58 1.17
C PHE A 358 -17.90 10.69 2.41
N LEU A 359 -16.66 10.47 2.86
CA LEU A 359 -16.34 9.71 4.08
C LEU A 359 -17.03 10.26 5.34
N SER A 360 -17.40 11.55 5.33
CA SER A 360 -18.09 12.22 6.44
C SER A 360 -19.61 12.32 6.25
N SER A 361 -20.15 11.82 5.14
CA SER A 361 -21.58 11.91 4.80
C SER A 361 -22.43 10.87 5.54
N ASP A 362 -23.71 11.21 5.75
CA ASP A 362 -24.69 10.26 6.27
C ASP A 362 -24.94 9.10 5.30
N GLU A 363 -24.86 9.34 4.00
CA GLU A 363 -24.98 8.29 2.98
C GLU A 363 -23.93 7.20 3.18
N PHE A 364 -22.67 7.58 3.38
CA PHE A 364 -21.60 6.64 3.68
C PHE A 364 -21.85 5.92 5.01
N ARG A 365 -22.16 6.68 6.07
CA ARG A 365 -22.40 6.13 7.42
C ARG A 365 -23.52 5.09 7.47
N ILE A 366 -24.58 5.29 6.69
CA ILE A 366 -25.76 4.40 6.67
C ILE A 366 -25.55 3.22 5.71
N GLY A 367 -24.93 3.46 4.55
CA GLY A 367 -24.85 2.47 3.47
C GLY A 367 -23.56 1.64 3.45
N SER A 368 -22.55 1.95 4.26
CA SER A 368 -21.30 1.18 4.30
C SER A 368 -21.47 -0.15 5.06
N CYS A 369 -20.78 -1.19 4.61
CA CYS A 369 -20.69 -2.46 5.31
C CYS A 369 -20.02 -2.30 6.69
N SER A 370 -20.41 -3.12 7.66
CA SER A 370 -19.63 -3.29 8.88
C SER A 370 -18.28 -3.93 8.55
N ILE A 371 -17.22 -3.45 9.19
CA ILE A 371 -15.88 -3.99 9.08
C ILE A 371 -15.46 -4.57 10.43
N GLU A 372 -14.72 -5.68 10.41
CA GLU A 372 -14.28 -6.37 11.63
C GLU A 372 -13.20 -5.56 12.35
N SER A 373 -12.17 -5.11 11.63
CA SER A 373 -11.07 -4.32 12.21
C SER A 373 -11.22 -2.82 11.96
N VAL A 374 -12.20 -2.21 12.63
CA VAL A 374 -12.62 -0.80 12.48
C VAL A 374 -11.47 0.21 12.60
N TYR A 375 -10.44 -0.10 13.38
CA TYR A 375 -9.33 0.83 13.67
C TYR A 375 -8.03 0.47 12.96
N SER A 376 -7.99 -0.60 12.18
CA SER A 376 -6.78 -1.03 11.46
C SER A 376 -6.31 -0.02 10.41
N LEU A 377 -5.06 -0.20 9.96
CA LEU A 377 -4.46 0.62 8.91
C LEU A 377 -5.10 0.32 7.55
N TYR A 378 -5.25 -0.95 7.16
CA TYR A 378 -5.65 -1.27 5.79
C TYR A 378 -7.17 -1.33 5.57
N GLU A 379 -7.96 -1.64 6.59
CA GLU A 379 -9.43 -1.78 6.46
C GLU A 379 -10.19 -0.67 7.20
N GLY A 380 -9.58 -0.14 8.26
CA GLY A 380 -10.20 0.76 9.20
C GLY A 380 -9.80 2.23 9.06
N LEU A 381 -10.12 2.96 10.13
CA LEU A 381 -9.95 4.40 10.21
C LEU A 381 -8.50 4.86 10.28
N SER A 382 -7.55 4.01 10.67
CA SER A 382 -6.14 4.43 10.72
C SER A 382 -5.60 4.73 9.33
N GLY A 383 -6.01 3.97 8.32
CA GLY A 383 -5.72 4.28 6.91
C GLY A 383 -6.44 5.53 6.43
N THR A 384 -7.69 5.74 6.85
CA THR A 384 -8.43 6.97 6.55
C THR A 384 -7.73 8.20 7.12
N VAL A 385 -7.20 8.13 8.34
CA VAL A 385 -6.40 9.20 8.94
C VAL A 385 -5.15 9.48 8.11
N CYS A 386 -4.41 8.45 7.68
CA CYS A 386 -3.24 8.63 6.82
C CYS A 386 -3.61 9.36 5.52
N PHE A 387 -4.71 8.95 4.87
CA PHE A 387 -5.23 9.62 3.68
C PHE A 387 -5.55 11.09 3.92
N LEU A 388 -6.27 11.41 5.00
CA LEU A 388 -6.64 12.79 5.31
C LEU A 388 -5.42 13.67 5.59
N ILE A 389 -4.38 13.14 6.24
CA ILE A 389 -3.10 13.83 6.41
C ILE A 389 -2.44 14.11 5.05
N ASP A 390 -2.37 13.09 4.19
CA ASP A 390 -1.74 13.21 2.88
C ASP A 390 -2.50 14.16 1.94
N LEU A 391 -3.81 14.25 2.09
CA LEU A 391 -4.64 15.23 1.37
C LEU A 391 -4.31 16.67 1.77
N LEU A 392 -3.90 16.93 3.01
CA LEU A 392 -3.43 18.24 3.45
C LEU A 392 -2.03 18.58 2.89
N GLN A 393 -1.28 17.57 2.44
CA GLN A 393 0.08 17.72 1.91
C GLN A 393 0.25 16.96 0.58
N PRO A 394 -0.52 17.28 -0.48
CA PRO A 394 -0.67 16.43 -1.66
C PRO A 394 0.62 16.24 -2.46
N ASN A 395 1.58 17.17 -2.35
CA ASN A 395 2.90 17.06 -2.98
C ASN A 395 3.79 15.95 -2.37
N GLN A 396 3.50 15.55 -1.13
CA GLN A 396 4.24 14.54 -0.38
C GLN A 396 3.43 13.26 -0.16
N ALA A 397 2.19 13.21 -0.64
CA ALA A 397 1.27 12.10 -0.44
C ALA A 397 1.82 10.79 -0.99
N GLU A 398 1.77 9.72 -0.18
CA GLU A 398 2.25 8.39 -0.53
C GLU A 398 1.29 7.35 0.05
N PHE A 399 0.90 6.36 -0.75
CA PHE A 399 0.10 5.26 -0.19
C PHE A 399 0.89 4.57 0.92
N PRO A 400 0.30 4.38 2.12
CA PRO A 400 0.99 3.83 3.28
C PRO A 400 1.79 2.57 2.93
N LEU A 401 3.09 2.64 3.18
CA LEU A 401 4.02 1.52 3.02
C LEU A 401 4.11 0.91 1.60
N PHE A 402 3.69 1.64 0.56
CA PHE A 402 3.73 1.19 -0.84
C PHE A 402 4.06 2.35 -1.79
N ASN A 403 5.32 2.80 -1.79
CA ASN A 403 5.74 4.00 -2.52
C ASN A 403 6.15 3.73 -3.97
N VAL A 404 5.92 4.72 -4.83
CA VAL A 404 6.24 4.78 -6.25
C VAL A 404 7.34 5.81 -6.58
N PHE A 405 7.47 6.89 -5.79
CA PHE A 405 8.32 8.06 -6.09
C PHE A 405 9.75 7.96 -5.54
N VAL A 406 10.22 6.74 -5.30
CA VAL A 406 11.52 6.39 -4.70
C VAL A 406 12.55 5.96 -5.72
#